data_AF-A0A0F9EUP2-F1
#
_entry.id   AF-A0A0F9EUP2-F1
#
_cell.length_a   1.000
_cell.length_b   1.000
_cell.length_c   1.000
_cell.angle_alpha   90.00
_cell.angle_beta   90.00
_cell.angle_gamma   90.00
#
_symmetry.space_group_name_H-M   'P 1'
#
loop_
_entity.id
_entity.type
_entity.pdbx_description
1 polymer ?
#
loop_
_entity_poly.entity_id
_entity_poly.type
_entity_poly.pdbx_seq_one_letter_code
_entity_poly.pdbx_strand_id
1 'polypeptide(L)'
;MPSYVGSVGSKSARIALFGEAPAKYEVMQGEPFVGQAGEMLSKVLQRAGIIRSVCYLDNIIRERLPNDKVDSMYQDKSNKKPTPELWKWFEDAWDRVNQLDANVVVAMGELALRCLVDTKFEEPKASGVTSWRGSVLPGRPEINSRKVLVSIHPQYVNYQSHMYPIFQFDMNRVRKESESPEIDVPERMLQVARGPLDVDELVARCSQADSIAIDIETRRDQIACIGFAISPTWAMTVPLTTSAGRFWDSVDLEAWVWEQIATILESDTPKI
;
A
#
# COMPACT_ATOMS: atom_id res chain seq x y z
N MET A 1 -12.62 -21.04 27.25
CA MET A 1 -11.22 -21.19 26.76
C MET A 1 -10.62 -19.79 26.67
N PRO A 2 -9.31 -19.60 26.91
CA PRO A 2 -8.68 -18.29 26.76
C PRO A 2 -8.94 -17.78 25.35
N SER A 3 -9.47 -16.56 25.20
CA SER A 3 -9.68 -15.89 23.91
C SER A 3 -8.42 -15.19 23.39
N TYR A 4 -7.35 -15.21 24.19
CA TYR A 4 -6.11 -14.49 23.96
C TYR A 4 -5.10 -15.29 23.14
N VAL A 5 -4.44 -14.63 22.19
CA VAL A 5 -3.41 -15.20 21.32
C VAL A 5 -2.19 -14.28 21.37
N GLY A 6 -1.03 -14.84 21.72
CA GLY A 6 0.24 -14.11 21.75
C GLY A 6 0.86 -13.93 20.37
N SER A 7 2.08 -13.42 20.34
CA SER A 7 2.89 -13.39 19.12
C SER A 7 3.75 -14.64 18.97
N VAL A 8 4.25 -14.85 17.75
CA VAL A 8 5.28 -15.86 17.45
C VAL A 8 6.43 -15.23 16.69
N GLY A 9 7.63 -15.81 16.82
CA GLY A 9 8.85 -15.33 16.17
C GLY A 9 9.76 -14.52 17.09
N SER A 10 10.98 -14.27 16.62
CA SER A 10 12.00 -13.55 17.40
C SER A 10 11.74 -12.04 17.42
N LYS A 11 12.00 -11.38 18.57
CA LYS A 11 12.04 -9.91 18.63
C LYS A 11 13.13 -9.29 17.75
N SER A 12 14.18 -10.07 17.42
CA SER A 12 15.24 -9.67 16.50
C SER A 12 14.91 -9.88 15.01
N ALA A 13 13.69 -10.33 14.70
CA ALA A 13 13.24 -10.50 13.32
C ALA A 13 13.26 -9.17 12.57
N ARG A 14 13.74 -9.17 11.32
CA ARG A 14 13.78 -7.97 10.47
C ARG A 14 12.42 -7.57 9.88
N ILE A 15 11.47 -8.50 9.88
CA ILE A 15 10.09 -8.32 9.39
C ILE A 15 9.15 -8.62 10.55
N ALA A 16 8.27 -7.68 10.88
CA ALA A 16 7.17 -7.88 11.83
C ALA A 16 5.84 -7.67 11.12
N LEU A 17 4.95 -8.66 11.14
CA LEU A 17 3.64 -8.60 10.47
C LEU A 17 2.53 -8.51 11.53
N PHE A 18 1.69 -7.48 11.41
CA PHE A 18 0.59 -7.21 12.32
C PHE A 18 -0.76 -7.32 11.60
N GLY A 19 -1.61 -8.24 12.07
CA GLY A 19 -2.99 -8.41 11.63
C GLY A 19 -3.99 -7.69 12.51
N GLU A 20 -5.28 -8.00 12.30
CA GLU A 20 -6.38 -7.32 12.99
C GLU A 20 -6.63 -7.91 14.39
N ALA A 21 -7.17 -9.13 14.45
CA ALA A 21 -7.52 -9.86 15.65
C ALA A 21 -7.50 -11.38 15.37
N PRO A 22 -7.38 -12.24 16.40
CA PRO A 22 -7.33 -13.68 16.21
C PRO A 22 -8.69 -14.27 15.85
N ALA A 23 -8.72 -15.18 14.89
CA ALA A 23 -9.87 -16.00 14.53
C ALA A 23 -9.98 -17.26 15.40
N LYS A 24 -11.06 -18.02 15.23
CA LYS A 24 -11.35 -19.25 15.99
C LYS A 24 -10.17 -20.24 16.02
N TYR A 25 -9.51 -20.48 14.88
CA TYR A 25 -8.39 -21.42 14.80
C TYR A 25 -7.14 -20.91 15.51
N GLU A 26 -6.87 -19.60 15.46
CA GLU A 26 -5.77 -18.97 16.20
C GLU A 26 -5.95 -19.13 17.71
N VAL A 27 -7.17 -18.93 18.21
CA VAL A 27 -7.50 -19.18 19.62
C VAL A 27 -7.31 -20.64 20.03
N MET A 28 -7.67 -21.58 19.15
CA MET A 28 -7.50 -23.02 19.42
C MET A 28 -6.04 -23.46 19.48
N GLN A 29 -5.17 -22.85 18.68
CA GLN A 29 -3.74 -23.19 18.63
C GLN A 29 -2.88 -22.31 19.56
N GLY A 30 -3.37 -21.13 19.93
CA GLY A 30 -2.62 -20.14 20.72
C GLY A 30 -1.60 -19.33 19.89
N GLU A 31 -1.67 -19.37 18.56
CA GLU A 31 -0.72 -18.71 17.66
C GLU A 31 -1.44 -17.83 16.62
N PRO A 32 -0.86 -16.69 16.21
CA PRO A 32 -1.44 -15.82 15.21
C PRO A 32 -1.20 -16.34 13.79
N PHE A 33 -2.08 -15.97 12.87
CA PHE A 33 -2.07 -16.39 11.47
C PHE A 33 -1.99 -17.90 11.31
N VAL A 34 -2.82 -18.65 12.03
CA VAL A 34 -3.06 -20.07 11.77
C VAL A 34 -4.49 -20.28 11.25
N GLY A 35 -4.67 -21.22 10.32
CA GLY A 35 -5.91 -21.37 9.54
C GLY A 35 -5.82 -20.74 8.15
N GLN A 36 -6.96 -20.44 7.52
CA GLN A 36 -7.02 -20.08 6.10
C GLN A 36 -6.23 -18.81 5.74
N ALA A 37 -6.33 -17.76 6.55
CA ALA A 37 -5.54 -16.52 6.38
C ALA A 37 -4.04 -16.80 6.57
N GLY A 38 -3.72 -17.65 7.54
CA GLY A 38 -2.36 -18.10 7.83
C GLY A 38 -1.71 -18.90 6.70
N GLU A 39 -2.46 -19.81 6.10
CA GLU A 39 -2.03 -20.58 4.93
C GLU A 39 -1.80 -19.69 3.72
N MET A 40 -2.70 -18.73 3.47
CA MET A 40 -2.52 -17.74 2.40
C MET A 40 -1.25 -16.92 2.61
N LEU A 41 -1.05 -16.38 3.83
CA LEU A 41 0.16 -15.66 4.19
C LEU A 41 1.41 -16.52 3.96
N SER A 42 1.41 -17.76 4.44
CA SER A 42 2.56 -18.68 4.31
C SER A 42 2.89 -18.98 2.84
N LYS A 43 1.88 -19.22 1.99
CA LYS A 43 2.05 -19.44 0.55
C LYS A 43 2.68 -18.23 -0.12
N VAL A 44 2.25 -17.03 0.22
CA VAL A 44 2.71 -15.79 -0.42
C VAL A 44 4.10 -15.41 0.07
N LEU A 45 4.38 -15.54 1.37
CA LEU A 45 5.73 -15.34 1.93
C LEU A 45 6.73 -16.26 1.24
N GLN A 46 6.40 -17.55 1.07
CA GLN A 46 7.25 -18.50 0.37
C GLN A 46 7.54 -18.06 -1.07
N ARG A 47 6.53 -17.61 -1.82
CA ARG A 47 6.70 -17.11 -3.19
C ARG A 47 7.50 -15.81 -3.26
N ALA A 48 7.43 -14.98 -2.22
CA ALA A 48 8.23 -13.76 -2.10
C ALA A 48 9.66 -14.02 -1.61
N GLY A 49 10.03 -15.29 -1.33
CA GLY A 49 11.35 -15.65 -0.81
C GLY A 49 11.54 -15.28 0.67
N ILE A 50 10.46 -15.12 1.43
CA ILE A 50 10.49 -14.84 2.87
C ILE A 50 10.20 -16.13 3.65
N ILE A 51 11.12 -16.52 4.53
CA ILE A 51 10.94 -17.67 5.41
C ILE A 51 10.05 -17.24 6.58
N ARG A 52 8.85 -17.81 6.72
CA ARG A 52 7.89 -17.43 7.77
C ARG A 52 8.48 -17.48 9.18
N SER A 53 9.33 -18.47 9.49
CA SER A 53 9.90 -18.65 10.83
C SER A 53 10.91 -17.57 11.24
N VAL A 54 11.41 -16.75 10.30
CA VAL A 54 12.28 -15.60 10.61
C VAL A 54 11.50 -14.30 10.73
N CYS A 55 10.18 -14.32 10.57
CA CYS A 55 9.31 -13.18 10.80
C CYS A 55 8.80 -13.18 12.24
N TYR A 56 8.48 -11.99 12.74
CA TYR A 56 7.63 -11.82 13.92
C TYR A 56 6.18 -11.66 13.46
N LEU A 57 5.25 -12.39 14.06
CA LEU A 57 3.82 -12.38 13.70
C LEU A 57 3.00 -12.04 14.95
N ASP A 58 2.06 -11.10 14.82
CA ASP A 58 1.20 -10.64 15.90
C ASP A 58 -0.11 -10.05 15.35
N ASN A 59 -1.07 -9.79 16.21
CA ASN A 59 -2.27 -9.03 15.89
C ASN A 59 -2.28 -7.72 16.71
N ILE A 60 -2.97 -6.69 16.21
CA ILE A 60 -3.17 -5.45 16.98
C ILE A 60 -3.98 -5.77 18.25
N ILE A 61 -5.13 -6.41 18.07
CA ILE A 61 -5.94 -6.93 19.16
C ILE A 61 -5.52 -8.38 19.38
N ARG A 62 -5.22 -8.76 20.63
CA ARG A 62 -4.81 -10.15 20.94
C ARG A 62 -5.95 -11.03 21.44
N GLU A 63 -7.16 -10.49 21.55
CA GLU A 63 -8.36 -11.24 21.89
C GLU A 63 -9.28 -11.43 20.69
N ARG A 64 -9.88 -12.61 20.59
CA ARG A 64 -10.88 -12.87 19.55
C ARG A 64 -12.12 -12.02 19.77
N LEU A 65 -12.50 -11.28 18.73
CA LEU A 65 -13.67 -10.43 18.73
C LEU A 65 -14.98 -11.23 18.54
N PRO A 66 -16.11 -10.76 19.09
CA PRO A 66 -17.41 -11.35 18.82
C PRO A 66 -17.70 -11.39 17.31
N ASN A 67 -18.03 -12.58 16.80
CA ASN A 67 -18.29 -12.84 15.38
C ASN A 67 -17.14 -12.46 14.43
N ASP A 68 -15.90 -12.34 14.93
CA ASP A 68 -14.72 -11.98 14.14
C ASP A 68 -14.89 -10.63 13.40
N LYS A 69 -15.59 -9.66 14.02
CA LYS A 69 -15.83 -8.32 13.47
C LYS A 69 -15.25 -7.23 14.35
N VAL A 70 -14.50 -6.32 13.73
CA VAL A 70 -13.95 -5.13 14.40
C VAL A 70 -14.97 -4.05 14.72
N ASP A 71 -16.16 -4.08 14.10
CA ASP A 71 -17.19 -3.03 14.25
C ASP A 71 -17.57 -2.79 15.72
N SER A 72 -17.52 -3.82 16.59
CA SER A 72 -17.81 -3.66 18.02
C SER A 72 -16.77 -2.82 18.78
N MET A 73 -15.59 -2.60 18.18
CA MET A 73 -14.49 -1.81 18.73
C MET A 73 -14.57 -0.33 18.33
N TYR A 74 -15.65 0.07 17.64
CA TYR A 74 -15.91 1.44 17.22
C TYR A 74 -17.25 1.95 17.77
N GLN A 75 -17.29 3.24 18.09
CA GLN A 75 -18.48 3.91 18.61
C GLN A 75 -19.45 4.35 17.49
N ASP A 76 -19.01 4.27 16.24
CA ASP A 76 -19.75 4.72 15.07
C ASP A 76 -19.69 3.68 13.94
N LYS A 77 -20.70 3.69 13.07
CA LYS A 77 -20.79 2.75 11.94
C LYS A 77 -19.77 2.99 10.83
N SER A 78 -19.08 4.14 10.82
CA SER A 78 -18.02 4.41 9.85
C SER A 78 -16.64 3.96 10.34
N ASN A 79 -16.60 3.30 11.51
CA ASN A 79 -15.39 2.82 12.17
C ASN A 79 -14.35 3.94 12.37
N LYS A 80 -14.77 5.19 12.61
CA LYS A 80 -13.86 6.35 12.73
C LYS A 80 -13.51 6.73 14.17
N LYS A 81 -14.32 6.31 15.14
CA LYS A 81 -14.21 6.65 16.55
C LYS A 81 -13.93 5.37 17.36
N PRO A 82 -12.65 5.03 17.59
CA PRO A 82 -12.28 3.90 18.43
C PRO A 82 -12.93 3.97 19.82
N THR A 83 -13.28 2.81 20.39
CA THR A 83 -13.65 2.72 21.80
C THR A 83 -12.43 2.92 22.70
N PRO A 84 -12.61 3.26 24.00
CA PRO A 84 -11.50 3.28 24.95
C PRO A 84 -10.76 1.94 25.07
N GLU A 85 -11.47 0.82 24.85
CA GLU A 85 -10.87 -0.51 24.81
C GLU A 85 -9.96 -0.69 23.59
N LEU A 86 -10.40 -0.22 22.41
CA LEU A 86 -9.56 -0.27 21.23
C LEU A 86 -8.28 0.57 21.38
N TRP A 87 -8.38 1.73 22.05
CA TRP A 87 -7.21 2.55 22.36
C TRP A 87 -6.17 1.83 23.21
N LYS A 88 -6.60 1.03 24.20
CA LYS A 88 -5.68 0.20 24.98
C LYS A 88 -4.94 -0.81 24.13
N TRP A 89 -5.62 -1.41 23.16
CA TRP A 89 -4.97 -2.32 22.20
C TRP A 89 -3.98 -1.60 21.29
N PHE A 90 -4.25 -0.36 20.90
CA PHE A 90 -3.31 0.44 20.13
C PHE A 90 -2.06 0.79 20.96
N GLU A 91 -2.24 1.26 22.20
CA GLU A 91 -1.14 1.55 23.12
C GLU A 91 -0.26 0.31 23.35
N ASP A 92 -0.88 -0.82 23.67
CA ASP A 92 -0.20 -2.10 23.82
C ASP A 92 0.53 -2.52 22.53
N ALA A 93 -0.09 -2.33 21.36
CA ALA A 93 0.54 -2.64 20.07
C ALA A 93 1.78 -1.76 19.80
N TRP A 94 1.72 -0.48 20.14
CA TRP A 94 2.86 0.43 20.00
C TRP A 94 4.02 0.02 20.89
N ASP A 95 3.74 -0.31 22.16
CA ASP A 95 4.74 -0.83 23.09
C ASP A 95 5.38 -2.12 22.58
N ARG A 96 4.59 -3.01 21.97
CA ARG A 96 5.12 -4.23 21.35
C ARG A 96 6.02 -3.93 20.16
N VAL A 97 5.61 -3.02 19.26
CA VAL A 97 6.43 -2.63 18.10
C VAL A 97 7.76 -2.01 18.53
N ASN A 98 7.75 -1.18 19.58
CA ASN A 98 8.95 -0.55 20.13
C ASN A 98 9.96 -1.54 20.74
N GLN A 99 9.54 -2.77 21.04
CA GLN A 99 10.41 -3.82 21.56
C GLN A 99 11.02 -4.72 20.45
N LEU A 100 10.73 -4.44 19.17
CA LEU A 100 11.23 -5.23 18.05
C LEU A 100 12.41 -4.55 17.37
N ASP A 101 13.34 -5.34 16.82
CA ASP A 101 14.44 -4.85 15.98
C ASP A 101 14.08 -4.83 14.49
N ALA A 102 12.79 -4.96 14.16
CA ALA A 102 12.30 -5.04 12.80
C ALA A 102 12.74 -3.85 11.95
N ASN A 103 13.25 -4.11 10.76
CA ASN A 103 13.55 -3.06 9.79
C ASN A 103 12.27 -2.57 9.11
N VAL A 104 11.27 -3.45 8.98
CA VAL A 104 9.95 -3.11 8.44
C VAL A 104 8.85 -3.72 9.30
N VAL A 105 7.88 -2.89 9.67
CA VAL A 105 6.62 -3.31 10.29
C VAL A 105 5.56 -3.35 9.20
N VAL A 106 4.84 -4.45 9.07
CA VAL A 106 3.84 -4.66 8.03
C VAL A 106 2.45 -4.58 8.64
N ALA A 107 1.71 -3.53 8.25
CA ALA A 107 0.33 -3.32 8.65
C ALA A 107 -0.61 -4.06 7.67
N MET A 108 -1.17 -5.19 8.10
CA MET A 108 -2.04 -6.02 7.26
C MET A 108 -3.52 -5.78 7.58
N GLY A 109 -4.19 -5.05 6.70
CA GLY A 109 -5.60 -4.70 6.85
C GLY A 109 -5.82 -3.30 7.44
N GLU A 110 -7.10 -2.94 7.51
CA GLU A 110 -7.55 -1.58 7.85
C GLU A 110 -7.21 -1.19 9.30
N LEU A 111 -7.40 -2.11 10.26
CA LEU A 111 -7.12 -1.83 11.66
C LEU A 111 -5.63 -1.59 11.90
N ALA A 112 -4.78 -2.46 11.34
CA ALA A 112 -3.33 -2.34 11.46
C ALA A 112 -2.82 -1.06 10.79
N LEU A 113 -3.35 -0.70 9.62
CA LEU A 113 -3.07 0.58 8.96
C LEU A 113 -3.34 1.75 9.91
N ARG A 114 -4.55 1.83 10.47
CA ARG A 114 -4.96 2.92 11.36
C ARG A 114 -4.15 2.97 12.66
N CYS A 115 -3.83 1.80 13.20
CA CYS A 115 -3.05 1.68 14.42
C CYS A 115 -1.60 2.14 14.22
N LEU A 116 -0.96 1.77 13.11
CA LEU A 116 0.50 1.86 12.98
C LEU A 116 0.97 3.07 12.16
N VAL A 117 0.20 3.54 11.19
CA VAL A 117 0.62 4.62 10.29
C VAL A 117 0.24 6.00 10.84
N ASP A 118 1.13 6.98 10.66
CA ASP A 118 0.83 8.37 11.00
C ASP A 118 -0.21 8.97 10.04
N THR A 119 -1.36 9.36 10.57
CA THR A 119 -2.47 9.99 9.84
C THR A 119 -2.19 11.44 9.44
N LYS A 120 -1.07 12.03 9.90
CA LYS A 120 -0.64 13.38 9.45
C LYS A 120 -0.06 13.37 8.04
N PHE A 121 0.32 12.20 7.51
CA PHE A 121 0.51 12.04 6.07
C PHE A 121 -0.88 12.08 5.45
N GLU A 122 -1.22 13.22 4.85
CA GLU A 122 -2.49 13.58 4.21
C GLU A 122 -3.36 12.36 3.93
N GLU A 123 -4.46 12.15 4.68
CA GLU A 123 -5.45 11.16 4.28
C GLU A 123 -5.92 11.52 2.85
N PRO A 124 -5.61 10.72 1.82
CA PRO A 124 -6.29 10.87 0.56
C PRO A 124 -7.77 10.62 0.86
N LYS A 125 -8.64 11.37 0.20
CA LYS A 125 -10.10 11.20 0.26
C LYS A 125 -10.54 9.75 -0.07
N ALA A 126 -9.65 8.91 -0.60
CA ALA A 126 -9.81 7.48 -0.80
C ALA A 126 -9.50 6.71 0.50
N SER A 127 -10.48 6.59 1.38
CA SER A 127 -10.36 5.92 2.67
C SER A 127 -10.28 4.39 2.53
N GLY A 128 -9.11 3.81 2.81
CA GLY A 128 -9.00 2.37 3.08
C GLY A 128 -7.66 1.73 2.71
N VAL A 129 -7.42 0.53 3.24
CA VAL A 129 -6.20 -0.25 3.03
C VAL A 129 -5.88 -0.49 1.56
N THR A 130 -6.88 -0.62 0.68
CA THR A 130 -6.65 -0.83 -0.77
C THR A 130 -6.02 0.36 -1.45
N SER A 131 -6.30 1.58 -0.99
CA SER A 131 -5.68 2.82 -1.51
C SER A 131 -4.22 2.93 -1.11
N TRP A 132 -3.87 2.40 0.06
CA TRP A 132 -2.56 2.59 0.67
C TRP A 132 -1.63 1.39 0.56
N ARG A 133 -2.16 0.21 0.22
CA ARG A 133 -1.37 -1.02 0.12
C ARG A 133 -0.14 -0.84 -0.76
N GLY A 134 0.93 -1.52 -0.39
CA GLY A 134 2.25 -1.44 -0.97
C GLY A 134 2.99 -0.13 -0.74
N SER A 135 2.41 0.86 -0.06
CA SER A 135 3.12 2.08 0.33
C SER A 135 4.05 1.81 1.51
N VAL A 136 5.16 2.53 1.55
CA VAL A 136 6.08 2.59 2.69
C VAL A 136 5.91 3.97 3.30
N LEU A 137 5.41 4.00 4.53
CA LEU A 137 5.00 5.21 5.23
C LEU A 137 5.70 5.25 6.60
N PRO A 138 5.94 6.44 7.14
CA PRO A 138 6.36 6.55 8.52
C PRO A 138 5.23 6.12 9.44
N GLY A 139 5.62 5.35 10.45
CA GLY A 139 4.76 4.98 11.54
C GLY A 139 4.37 6.19 12.38
N ARG A 140 3.42 5.96 13.28
CA ARG A 140 3.04 6.96 14.28
C ARG A 140 4.23 7.37 15.17
N PRO A 141 4.21 8.59 15.74
CA PRO A 141 5.21 9.01 16.74
C PRO A 141 5.35 8.04 17.92
N GLU A 142 4.26 7.40 18.35
CA GLU A 142 4.22 6.44 19.45
C GLU A 142 5.04 5.17 19.15
N ILE A 143 5.27 4.87 17.87
CA ILE A 143 6.20 3.83 17.43
C ILE A 143 7.49 4.42 16.85
N ASN A 144 7.92 5.59 17.32
CA ASN A 144 9.17 6.25 16.89
C ASN A 144 9.29 6.44 15.36
N SER A 145 8.15 6.68 14.69
CA SER A 145 8.09 6.85 13.23
C SER A 145 8.75 5.72 12.42
N ARG A 146 8.71 4.50 12.96
CA ARG A 146 9.26 3.30 12.34
C ARG A 146 8.71 3.09 10.93
N LYS A 147 9.50 2.47 10.06
CA LYS A 147 9.08 2.16 8.70
C LYS A 147 7.92 1.16 8.69
N VAL A 148 6.75 1.62 8.21
CA VAL A 148 5.54 0.80 8.07
C VAL A 148 5.25 0.55 6.59
N LEU A 149 5.13 -0.71 6.21
CA LEU A 149 4.59 -1.11 4.90
C LEU A 149 3.14 -1.54 5.06
N VAL A 150 2.26 -0.97 4.25
CA VAL A 150 0.83 -1.29 4.29
C VAL A 150 0.53 -2.43 3.33
N SER A 151 -0.25 -3.42 3.75
CA SER A 151 -0.73 -4.48 2.84
C SER A 151 -2.17 -4.87 3.18
N ILE A 152 -2.83 -5.52 2.23
CA ILE A 152 -4.16 -6.09 2.46
C ILE A 152 -4.09 -7.28 3.42
N HIS A 153 -5.16 -7.53 4.16
CA HIS A 153 -5.22 -8.67 5.07
C HIS A 153 -5.27 -10.00 4.27
N PRO A 154 -4.56 -11.08 4.66
CA PRO A 154 -4.56 -12.35 3.92
C PRO A 154 -5.96 -12.97 3.73
N GLN A 155 -6.87 -12.77 4.70
CA GLN A 155 -8.25 -13.25 4.56
C GLN A 155 -9.02 -12.54 3.44
N TYR A 156 -8.69 -11.28 3.14
CA TYR A 156 -9.30 -10.57 2.01
C TYR A 156 -8.92 -11.22 0.68
N VAL A 157 -7.67 -11.70 0.55
CA VAL A 157 -7.19 -12.42 -0.64
C VAL A 157 -7.91 -13.76 -0.80
N ASN A 158 -8.23 -14.45 0.30
CA ASN A 158 -9.04 -15.68 0.25
C ASN A 158 -10.44 -15.44 -0.35
N TYR A 159 -11.04 -14.27 -0.08
CA TYR A 159 -12.33 -13.89 -0.66
C TYR A 159 -12.21 -13.30 -2.08
N GLN A 160 -11.09 -12.63 -2.38
CA GLN A 160 -10.84 -11.92 -3.63
C GLN A 160 -9.55 -12.45 -4.26
N SER A 161 -9.63 -13.61 -4.91
CA SER A 161 -8.45 -14.31 -5.45
C SER A 161 -7.64 -13.50 -6.46
N HIS A 162 -8.28 -12.56 -7.17
CA HIS A 162 -7.61 -11.63 -8.08
C HIS A 162 -6.61 -10.70 -7.38
N MET A 163 -6.70 -10.55 -6.05
CA MET A 163 -5.77 -9.78 -5.24
C MET A 163 -4.48 -10.55 -4.90
N TYR A 164 -4.39 -11.84 -5.24
CA TYR A 164 -3.22 -12.65 -4.95
C TYR A 164 -1.91 -12.06 -5.53
N PRO A 165 -1.84 -11.66 -6.82
CA PRO A 165 -0.62 -11.07 -7.37
C PRO A 165 -0.25 -9.76 -6.68
N ILE A 166 -1.24 -8.95 -6.32
CA ILE A 166 -1.05 -7.69 -5.61
C ILE A 166 -0.46 -7.93 -4.22
N PHE A 167 -0.99 -8.90 -3.48
CA PHE A 167 -0.46 -9.29 -2.18
C PHE A 167 0.97 -9.84 -2.30
N GLN A 168 1.27 -10.59 -3.36
CA GLN A 168 2.63 -11.04 -3.64
C GLN A 168 3.58 -9.88 -3.95
N PHE A 169 3.15 -8.86 -4.70
CA PHE A 169 3.96 -7.66 -4.94
C PHE A 169 4.26 -6.91 -3.65
N ASP A 170 3.28 -6.79 -2.74
CA ASP A 170 3.50 -6.20 -1.43
C ASP A 170 4.56 -7.00 -0.64
N MET A 171 4.48 -8.33 -0.61
CA MET A 171 5.48 -9.16 0.09
C MET A 171 6.87 -9.12 -0.56
N ASN A 172 6.96 -9.01 -1.89
CA ASN A 172 8.24 -8.77 -2.57
C ASN A 172 8.86 -7.44 -2.11
N ARG A 173 8.02 -6.41 -1.95
CA ARG A 173 8.47 -5.12 -1.40
C ARG A 173 8.86 -5.25 0.07
N VAL A 174 8.11 -5.97 0.90
CA VAL A 174 8.49 -6.28 2.30
C VAL A 174 9.88 -6.88 2.36
N ARG A 175 10.19 -7.87 1.50
CA ARG A 175 11.52 -8.49 1.46
C ARG A 175 12.60 -7.44 1.24
N LYS A 176 12.44 -6.59 0.22
CA LYS A 176 13.39 -5.51 -0.09
C LYS A 176 13.52 -4.51 1.06
N GLU A 177 12.38 -4.04 1.59
CA GLU A 177 12.35 -3.04 2.66
C GLU A 177 12.89 -3.57 3.99
N SER A 178 12.93 -4.89 4.19
CA SER A 178 13.51 -5.50 5.38
C SER A 178 15.04 -5.41 5.46
N GLU A 179 15.71 -5.00 4.38
CA GLU A 179 17.17 -4.89 4.34
C GLU A 179 17.71 -3.69 5.15
N SER A 180 16.89 -2.64 5.33
CA SER A 180 17.26 -1.41 6.05
C SER A 180 16.07 -0.87 6.85
N PRO A 181 16.25 -0.28 8.05
CA PRO A 181 15.17 0.40 8.76
C PRO A 181 14.79 1.76 8.16
N GLU A 182 15.65 2.32 7.30
CA GLU A 182 15.46 3.66 6.74
C GLU A 182 14.29 3.72 5.75
N ILE A 183 13.59 4.86 5.75
CA ILE A 183 12.55 5.18 4.78
C ILE A 183 13.22 5.99 3.66
N ASP A 184 13.64 5.29 2.61
CA ASP A 184 14.20 5.91 1.41
C ASP A 184 13.06 6.23 0.42
N VAL A 185 12.56 7.46 0.49
CA VAL A 185 11.63 7.98 -0.53
C VAL A 185 12.47 8.70 -1.57
N PRO A 186 12.63 8.15 -2.78
CA PRO A 186 13.38 8.84 -3.82
C PRO A 186 12.67 10.15 -4.15
N GLU A 187 13.46 11.22 -4.33
CA GLU A 187 12.94 12.48 -4.83
C GLU A 187 12.45 12.27 -6.28
N ARG A 188 11.16 12.52 -6.51
CA ARG A 188 10.53 12.35 -7.82
C ARG A 188 10.10 13.69 -8.38
N MET A 189 10.45 13.93 -9.63
CA MET A 189 9.94 15.02 -10.44
C MET A 189 8.70 14.53 -11.18
N LEU A 190 7.53 14.80 -10.58
CA LEU A 190 6.23 14.49 -11.18
C LEU A 190 5.61 15.77 -11.71
N GLN A 191 5.48 15.87 -13.02
CA GLN A 191 4.98 17.06 -13.70
C GLN A 191 3.59 16.80 -14.30
N VAL A 192 2.81 17.86 -14.45
CA VAL A 192 1.55 17.84 -15.20
C VAL A 192 1.73 18.79 -16.37
N ALA A 193 1.52 18.32 -17.59
CA ALA A 193 1.54 19.18 -18.77
C ALA A 193 0.37 20.18 -18.68
N ARG A 194 0.69 21.47 -18.67
CA ARG A 194 -0.28 22.58 -18.59
C ARG A 194 -0.27 23.46 -19.83
N GLY A 195 0.77 23.36 -20.65
CA GLY A 195 0.89 24.09 -21.91
C GLY A 195 1.63 23.30 -22.99
N PRO A 196 1.68 23.84 -24.23
CA PRO A 196 2.38 23.22 -25.35
C PRO A 196 3.86 22.91 -25.07
N LEU A 197 4.56 23.82 -24.37
CA LEU A 197 5.97 23.65 -24.04
C LEU A 197 6.25 22.42 -23.17
N ASP A 198 5.34 22.08 -22.25
CA ASP A 198 5.48 20.88 -21.42
C ASP A 198 5.35 19.62 -22.28
N VAL A 199 4.45 19.65 -23.26
CA VAL A 199 4.22 18.54 -24.20
C VAL A 199 5.42 18.37 -25.14
N ASP A 200 5.99 19.47 -25.64
CA ASP A 200 7.23 19.43 -26.43
C ASP A 200 8.40 18.86 -25.61
N GLU A 201 8.54 19.29 -24.34
CA GLU A 201 9.57 18.76 -23.42
C GLU A 201 9.38 17.25 -23.20
N LEU A 202 8.13 16.80 -23.02
CA LEU A 202 7.81 15.39 -22.88
C LEU A 202 8.23 14.59 -24.12
N VAL A 203 7.86 15.03 -25.33
CA VAL A 203 8.25 14.36 -26.59
C VAL A 203 9.77 14.27 -26.69
N ALA A 204 10.48 15.38 -26.44
CA ALA A 204 11.94 15.41 -26.49
C ALA A 204 12.57 14.42 -25.50
N ARG A 205 12.09 14.39 -24.25
CA ARG A 205 12.58 13.46 -23.22
C ARG A 205 12.30 12.00 -23.57
N CYS A 206 11.09 11.69 -24.04
CA CYS A 206 10.72 10.33 -24.46
C CYS A 206 11.55 9.85 -25.66
N SER A 207 11.89 10.74 -26.60
CA SER A 207 12.70 10.39 -27.77
C SER A 207 14.15 9.99 -27.42
N GLN A 208 14.64 10.40 -26.25
CA GLN A 208 16.00 10.13 -25.77
C GLN A 208 16.04 9.08 -24.65
N ALA A 209 14.89 8.55 -24.24
CA ALA A 209 14.80 7.59 -23.16
C ALA A 209 15.19 6.17 -23.61
N ASP A 210 15.77 5.38 -22.70
CA ASP A 210 16.03 3.96 -22.95
C ASP A 210 14.74 3.14 -23.05
N SER A 211 13.71 3.56 -22.30
CA SER A 211 12.37 2.97 -22.30
C SER A 211 11.35 3.95 -21.73
N ILE A 212 10.08 3.76 -22.06
CA ILE A 212 8.97 4.60 -21.60
C ILE A 212 7.92 3.69 -20.96
N ALA A 213 7.60 3.93 -19.69
CA ALA A 213 6.42 3.37 -19.05
C ALA A 213 5.22 4.29 -19.28
N ILE A 214 4.09 3.70 -19.65
CA ILE A 214 2.87 4.44 -20.01
C ILE A 214 1.71 3.95 -19.14
N ASP A 215 0.98 4.91 -18.60
CA ASP A 215 -0.22 4.64 -17.80
C ASP A 215 -1.39 5.46 -18.33
N ILE A 216 -2.57 4.84 -18.48
CA ILE A 216 -3.74 5.48 -19.08
C ILE A 216 -4.89 5.42 -18.08
N GLU A 217 -5.34 6.59 -17.66
CA GLU A 217 -6.49 6.72 -16.80
C GLU A 217 -7.73 7.08 -17.61
N THR A 218 -8.84 6.42 -17.29
CA THR A 218 -10.12 6.64 -17.97
C THR A 218 -11.18 7.14 -17.01
N ARG A 219 -12.08 7.99 -17.52
CA ARG A 219 -13.21 8.52 -16.77
C ARG A 219 -14.40 8.67 -17.70
N ARG A 220 -15.54 8.08 -17.32
CA ARG A 220 -16.81 8.13 -18.10
C ARG A 220 -16.59 7.74 -19.58
N ASP A 221 -15.91 6.62 -19.79
CA ASP A 221 -15.59 6.07 -21.12
C ASP A 221 -14.70 6.96 -22.00
N GLN A 222 -14.03 7.96 -21.42
CA GLN A 222 -13.04 8.81 -22.10
C GLN A 222 -11.66 8.67 -21.45
N ILE A 223 -10.60 8.93 -22.21
CA ILE A 223 -9.26 9.05 -21.65
C ILE A 223 -9.19 10.35 -20.84
N ALA A 224 -8.93 10.22 -19.55
CA ALA A 224 -8.83 11.33 -18.62
C ALA A 224 -7.44 11.96 -18.68
N CYS A 225 -6.40 11.13 -18.65
CA CYS A 225 -5.01 11.54 -18.81
C CYS A 225 -4.14 10.35 -19.23
N ILE A 226 -2.94 10.66 -19.71
CA ILE A 226 -1.90 9.68 -20.01
C ILE A 226 -0.64 10.08 -19.24
N GLY A 227 -0.12 9.18 -18.43
CA GLY A 227 1.15 9.31 -17.73
C GLY A 227 2.28 8.70 -18.54
N PHE A 228 3.41 9.40 -18.58
CA PHE A 228 4.65 8.93 -19.20
C PHE A 228 5.79 9.00 -18.18
N ALA A 229 6.47 7.89 -17.95
CA ALA A 229 7.66 7.85 -17.11
C ALA A 229 8.84 7.30 -17.91
N ILE A 230 9.95 8.05 -17.93
CA ILE A 230 11.20 7.65 -18.59
C ILE A 230 12.25 7.14 -17.60
N SER A 231 11.98 7.27 -16.30
CA SER A 231 12.84 6.78 -15.23
C SER A 231 12.06 6.60 -13.92
N PRO A 232 12.61 5.93 -12.89
CA PRO A 232 11.97 5.81 -11.59
C PRO A 232 11.75 7.14 -10.84
N THR A 233 12.41 8.23 -11.26
CA THR A 233 12.40 9.53 -10.59
C THR A 233 11.79 10.65 -11.41
N TRP A 234 11.40 10.40 -12.67
CA TRP A 234 10.78 11.42 -13.52
C TRP A 234 9.56 10.86 -14.24
N ALA A 235 8.44 11.59 -14.17
CA ALA A 235 7.26 11.33 -14.97
C ALA A 235 6.50 12.62 -15.26
N MET A 236 5.77 12.63 -16.39
CA MET A 236 4.84 13.69 -16.72
C MET A 236 3.47 13.11 -17.08
N THR A 237 2.41 13.71 -16.54
CA THR A 237 1.02 13.41 -16.90
C THR A 237 0.50 14.45 -17.88
N VAL A 238 -0.05 13.98 -19.00
CA VAL A 238 -0.78 14.79 -19.97
C VAL A 238 -2.28 14.66 -19.71
N PRO A 239 -2.92 15.66 -19.09
CA PRO A 239 -4.36 15.66 -18.87
C PRO A 239 -5.11 15.93 -20.18
N LEU A 240 -6.27 15.31 -20.34
CA LEU A 240 -7.12 15.42 -21.53
C LEU A 240 -8.54 15.84 -21.11
N THR A 241 -9.09 15.16 -20.10
CA THR A 241 -10.44 15.41 -19.59
C THR A 241 -10.44 15.66 -18.09
N THR A 242 -11.15 16.70 -17.65
CA THR A 242 -11.40 17.05 -16.25
C THR A 242 -12.85 16.78 -15.84
N SER A 243 -13.20 17.00 -14.58
CA SER A 243 -14.61 16.99 -14.15
C SER A 243 -15.48 18.07 -14.81
N ALA A 244 -14.85 19.15 -15.30
CA ALA A 244 -15.53 20.28 -15.93
C ALA A 244 -15.59 20.16 -17.48
N GLY A 245 -15.05 19.09 -18.06
CA GLY A 245 -14.96 18.90 -19.51
C GLY A 245 -13.50 18.86 -19.98
N ARG A 246 -13.22 19.39 -21.16
CA ARG A 246 -11.86 19.44 -21.75
C ARG A 246 -10.85 20.12 -20.83
N PHE A 247 -9.60 19.62 -20.82
CA PHE A 247 -8.49 20.28 -20.14
C PHE A 247 -7.87 21.43 -20.95
N TRP A 248 -7.64 21.22 -22.25
CA TRP A 248 -7.02 22.19 -23.17
C TRP A 248 -7.98 23.29 -23.65
N ASP A 249 -7.46 24.48 -23.95
CA ASP A 249 -8.31 25.65 -24.24
C ASP A 249 -9.07 25.56 -25.58
N SER A 250 -8.57 24.79 -26.55
CA SER A 250 -9.19 24.65 -27.88
C SER A 250 -9.16 23.21 -28.39
N VAL A 251 -10.03 22.92 -29.37
CA VAL A 251 -10.05 21.63 -30.08
C VAL A 251 -8.73 21.42 -30.81
N ASP A 252 -8.24 22.46 -31.48
CA ASP A 252 -7.01 22.40 -32.28
C ASP A 252 -5.79 22.12 -31.41
N LEU A 253 -5.73 22.73 -30.21
CA LEU A 253 -4.66 22.47 -29.27
C LEU A 253 -4.72 21.03 -28.74
N GLU A 254 -5.91 20.54 -28.37
CA GLU A 254 -6.07 19.15 -27.95
C GLU A 254 -5.69 18.17 -29.07
N ALA A 255 -6.08 18.45 -30.32
CA ALA A 255 -5.71 17.64 -31.48
C ALA A 255 -4.19 17.60 -31.67
N TRP A 256 -3.52 18.76 -31.57
CA TRP A 256 -2.06 18.83 -31.61
C TRP A 256 -1.41 18.03 -30.47
N VAL A 257 -1.96 18.09 -29.25
CA VAL A 257 -1.47 17.27 -28.12
C VAL A 257 -1.58 15.78 -28.43
N TRP A 258 -2.67 15.34 -29.07
CA TRP A 258 -2.83 13.97 -29.53
C TRP A 258 -1.79 13.57 -30.58
N GLU A 259 -1.44 14.45 -31.50
CA GLU A 259 -0.37 14.21 -32.49
C GLU A 259 1.00 14.05 -31.81
N GLN A 260 1.29 14.84 -30.78
CA GLN A 260 2.51 14.70 -29.99
C GLN A 260 2.55 13.39 -29.20
N ILE A 261 1.43 13.01 -28.58
CA ILE A 261 1.29 11.71 -27.93
C ILE A 261 1.52 10.58 -28.94
N ALA A 262 0.90 10.65 -30.11
CA ALA A 262 1.08 9.65 -31.17
C ALA A 262 2.55 9.53 -31.58
N THR A 263 3.27 10.64 -31.70
CA THR A 263 4.72 10.65 -31.97
C THR A 263 5.52 9.85 -30.94
N ILE A 264 5.17 9.95 -29.65
CA ILE A 264 5.80 9.16 -28.58
C ILE A 264 5.46 7.68 -28.73
N LEU A 265 4.19 7.36 -28.95
CA LEU A 265 3.71 5.97 -29.04
C LEU A 265 4.27 5.24 -30.27
N GLU A 266 4.38 5.94 -31.40
CA GLU A 266 4.87 5.43 -32.68
C GLU A 266 6.40 5.39 -32.78
N SER A 267 7.12 5.98 -31.82
CA SER A 267 8.59 5.96 -31.80
C SER A 267 9.18 4.54 -31.67
N ASP A 268 10.46 4.39 -32.00
CA ASP A 268 11.18 3.12 -31.79
C ASP A 268 11.59 2.89 -30.32
N THR A 269 11.40 3.88 -29.44
CA THR A 269 11.72 3.74 -28.02
C THR A 269 10.89 2.62 -27.39
N PRO A 270 11.47 1.66 -26.67
CA PRO A 270 10.73 0.57 -26.02
C PRO A 270 9.65 1.07 -25.06
N LYS A 271 8.46 0.46 -25.12
CA LYS A 271 7.36 0.71 -24.17
C LYS A 271 7.27 -0.47 -23.20
N ILE A 272 7.25 -0.18 -21.90
CA ILE A 272 7.27 -1.18 -20.82
C ILE A 272 6.04 -1.12 -19.92
#